data_AF-A0A3S2VGT2-F1
#
_entry.id   AF-A0A3S2VGT2-F1
#
_cell.length_a   1.000
_cell.length_b   1.000
_cell.length_c   1.000
_cell.angle_alpha   90.00
_cell.angle_beta   90.00
_cell.angle_gamma   90.00
#
_symmetry.space_group_name_H-M   'P 1'
#
loop_
_entity.id
_entity.type
_entity.pdbx_description
1 polymer ?
#
loop_
_entity_poly.entity_id
_entity_poly.type
_entity_poly.pdbx_seq_one_letter_code
_entity_poly.pdbx_strand_id
1 'polypeptide(L)'
;MTATGEGPETGERFGMTDLEEALQGADGADVRRAALDRLDAMGARVARRIAQGTTAAEFGRLDVLANAISAAQHVLLRTGPR
;
A
#
# COMPACT_ATOMS: atom_id res chain seq x y z
N MET A 1 46.42 23.70 2.11
CA MET A 1 45.49 23.06 3.06
C MET A 1 44.16 22.91 2.35
N THR A 2 43.92 21.75 1.74
CA THR A 2 42.70 21.41 1.02
C THR A 2 41.62 21.00 2.03
N ALA A 3 40.48 21.68 1.98
CA ALA A 3 39.27 21.26 2.69
C ALA A 3 38.79 19.93 2.10
N THR A 4 38.89 18.87 2.89
CA THR A 4 38.42 17.54 2.50
C THR A 4 36.90 17.52 2.64
N GLY A 5 36.26 17.15 1.54
CA GLY A 5 34.81 17.17 1.37
C GLY A 5 34.05 16.43 2.46
N GLU A 6 32.95 17.06 2.85
CA GLU A 6 31.85 16.48 3.58
C GLU A 6 31.45 15.17 2.91
N GLY A 7 31.53 14.07 3.67
CA GLY A 7 31.07 12.76 3.22
C GLY A 7 29.59 12.80 2.86
N PRO A 8 29.10 11.89 2.00
CA PRO A 8 27.73 11.94 1.52
C PRO A 8 26.78 11.84 2.71
N GLU A 9 25.98 12.89 2.89
CA GLU A 9 24.85 12.90 3.79
C GLU A 9 23.98 11.70 3.42
N THR A 10 24.03 10.64 4.24
CA THR A 10 22.94 9.68 4.30
C THR A 10 21.77 10.46 4.89
N GLY A 11 21.05 11.19 4.03
CA GLY A 11 19.90 11.99 4.42
C GLY A 11 18.97 11.09 5.22
N GLU A 12 18.84 11.39 6.50
CA GLU A 12 17.97 10.64 7.40
C GLU A 12 16.58 10.61 6.76
N ARG A 13 16.07 9.40 6.49
CA ARG A 13 14.72 9.16 5.98
C ARG A 13 13.70 9.43 7.09
N PHE A 14 13.69 10.64 7.64
CA PHE A 14 12.69 11.08 8.61
C PHE A 14 11.33 11.18 7.92
N GLY A 15 10.34 10.46 8.44
CA GLY A 15 8.96 10.47 7.95
C GLY A 15 8.56 9.27 7.10
N MET A 16 9.43 8.26 6.97
CA MET A 16 9.08 7.01 6.30
C MET A 16 8.45 6.03 7.30
N THR A 17 7.33 5.43 6.91
CA THR A 17 6.66 4.39 7.71
C THR A 17 7.34 3.03 7.54
N ASP A 18 7.15 2.13 8.51
CA ASP A 18 7.63 0.73 8.44
C ASP A 18 7.19 0.03 7.14
N LEU A 19 5.98 0.35 6.65
CA LEU A 19 5.47 -0.21 5.40
C LEU A 19 6.25 0.31 4.19
N GLU A 20 6.54 1.61 4.14
CA GLU A 20 7.33 2.20 3.07
C GLU A 20 8.77 1.68 3.10
N GLU A 21 9.33 1.44 4.29
CA GLU A 21 10.63 0.80 4.46
C GLU A 21 10.65 -0.63 3.93
N ALA A 22 9.67 -1.44 4.32
CA ALA A 22 9.54 -2.80 3.81
C ALA A 22 9.39 -2.84 2.28
N LEU A 23 8.65 -1.90 1.69
CA LEU A 23 8.44 -1.80 0.23
C LEU A 23 9.68 -1.33 -0.55
N GLN A 24 10.60 -0.62 0.10
CA GLN A 24 11.87 -0.16 -0.49
C GLN A 24 13.04 -1.13 -0.23
N GLY A 25 12.87 -2.09 0.68
CA GLY A 25 13.88 -3.10 1.01
C GLY A 25 14.10 -4.16 -0.07
N ALA A 26 15.05 -5.07 0.18
CA ALA A 26 15.40 -6.16 -0.73
C ALA A 26 14.21 -7.06 -1.10
N ASP A 27 13.30 -7.26 -0.15
CA ASP A 27 12.09 -8.08 -0.33
C ASP A 27 10.86 -7.26 -0.74
N GLY A 28 11.03 -6.00 -1.12
CA GLY A 28 9.93 -5.06 -1.35
C GLY A 28 8.95 -5.50 -2.45
N ALA A 29 9.40 -6.28 -3.43
CA ALA A 29 8.54 -6.88 -4.45
C ALA A 29 7.61 -7.96 -3.86
N ASP A 30 8.13 -8.81 -2.96
CA ASP A 30 7.36 -9.85 -2.30
C ASP A 30 6.38 -9.27 -1.28
N VAL A 31 6.82 -8.27 -0.51
CA VAL A 31 5.95 -7.52 0.42
C VAL A 31 4.78 -6.87 -0.35
N ARG A 32 5.07 -6.22 -1.47
CA ARG A 32 4.04 -5.63 -2.35
C ARG A 32 3.07 -6.68 -2.86
N ARG A 33 3.59 -7.80 -3.38
CA ARG A 33 2.75 -8.89 -3.91
C ARG A 33 1.83 -9.45 -2.84
N ALA A 34 2.36 -9.76 -1.66
CA ALA A 34 1.58 -10.28 -0.54
C ALA A 34 0.50 -9.28 -0.06
N ALA A 35 0.82 -7.98 -0.03
CA ALA A 35 -0.14 -6.94 0.33
C ALA A 35 -1.26 -6.80 -0.72
N LEU A 36 -0.92 -6.82 -2.01
CA LEU A 36 -1.89 -6.79 -3.10
C LEU A 36 -2.80 -8.02 -3.09
N ASP A 37 -2.23 -9.23 -2.94
CA ASP A 37 -2.99 -10.48 -2.86
C ASP A 37 -4.03 -10.43 -1.72
N ARG A 38 -3.65 -9.84 -0.57
CA ARG A 38 -4.56 -9.66 0.57
C ARG A 38 -5.68 -8.66 0.27
N LEU A 39 -5.36 -7.55 -0.38
CA LEU A 39 -6.35 -6.54 -0.78
C LEU A 39 -7.33 -7.10 -1.82
N ASP A 40 -6.84 -7.86 -2.79
CA ASP A 40 -7.69 -8.55 -3.77
C ASP A 40 -8.64 -9.55 -3.10
N ALA A 41 -8.13 -10.34 -2.15
CA ALA A 41 -8.97 -11.26 -1.39
C ALA A 41 -10.05 -10.53 -0.57
N MET A 42 -9.75 -9.35 -0.04
CA MET A 42 -10.73 -8.50 0.66
C MET A 42 -11.76 -7.93 -0.30
N GLY A 43 -11.33 -7.39 -1.45
CA GLY A 43 -12.22 -6.86 -2.48
C GLY A 43 -13.18 -7.92 -3.01
N ALA A 44 -12.68 -9.14 -3.26
CA ALA A 44 -13.48 -10.27 -3.69
C ALA A 44 -14.54 -10.68 -2.63
N ARG A 45 -14.23 -10.58 -1.34
CA ARG A 45 -15.22 -10.83 -0.26
C ARG A 45 -16.32 -9.77 -0.27
N VAL A 46 -15.97 -8.50 -0.43
CA VAL A 46 -16.93 -7.38 -0.52
C VAL A 46 -17.84 -7.55 -1.74
N ALA A 47 -17.26 -7.81 -2.92
CA ALA A 47 -18.01 -8.04 -4.15
C ALA A 47 -19.00 -9.22 -4.02
N ARG A 48 -18.55 -10.34 -3.42
CA ARG A 48 -19.44 -11.48 -3.14
C ARG A 48 -20.57 -11.11 -2.19
N ARG A 49 -20.31 -10.32 -1.15
CA ARG A 49 -21.35 -9.90 -0.20
C ARG A 49 -22.41 -9.01 -0.86
N ILE A 50 -21.99 -8.10 -1.75
CA ILE A 50 -22.91 -7.27 -2.55
C ILE A 50 -23.76 -8.17 -3.47
N ALA A 51 -23.12 -9.11 -4.19
CA ALA A 51 -23.81 -10.00 -5.13
C ALA A 51 -24.81 -10.95 -4.46
N GLN A 52 -24.59 -11.33 -3.20
CA GLN A 52 -25.50 -12.16 -2.41
C GLN A 52 -26.77 -11.44 -1.93
N GLY A 53 -26.88 -10.14 -2.22
CA GLY A 53 -27.97 -9.30 -1.74
C GLY A 53 -27.64 -8.67 -0.39
N THR A 54 -27.86 -7.36 -0.33
CA THR A 54 -27.55 -6.53 0.82
C THR A 54 -28.59 -5.42 0.96
N THR A 55 -28.73 -4.84 2.15
CA THR A 55 -29.60 -3.69 2.36
C THR A 55 -28.96 -2.42 1.78
N ALA A 56 -29.72 -1.35 1.51
CA ALA A 56 -29.15 -0.10 1.00
C ALA A 56 -28.08 0.50 1.94
N ALA A 57 -28.31 0.45 3.25
CA ALA A 57 -27.35 0.93 4.25
C ALA A 57 -26.08 0.07 4.32
N GLU A 58 -26.19 -1.24 4.11
CA GLU A 58 -25.04 -2.13 4.06
C GLU A 58 -24.32 -2.04 2.71
N PHE A 59 -25.02 -1.82 1.60
CA PHE A 59 -24.43 -1.50 0.30
C PHE A 59 -23.53 -0.27 0.39
N GLY A 60 -24.00 0.84 0.97
CA GLY A 60 -23.19 2.05 1.11
C GLY A 60 -21.90 1.81 1.91
N ARG A 61 -21.95 0.99 2.96
CA ARG A 61 -20.74 0.60 3.71
C ARG A 61 -19.79 -0.27 2.88
N LEU A 62 -20.33 -1.23 2.13
CA LEU A 62 -19.54 -2.11 1.26
C LEU A 62 -18.91 -1.35 0.09
N ASP A 63 -19.60 -0.35 -0.46
CA ASP A 63 -19.08 0.53 -1.52
C ASP A 63 -17.91 1.38 -1.01
N VAL A 64 -18.02 1.97 0.18
CA VAL A 64 -16.91 2.68 0.83
C VAL A 64 -15.71 1.75 1.05
N LEU A 65 -15.93 0.52 1.49
CA LEU A 65 -14.86 -0.47 1.65
C LEU A 65 -14.21 -0.84 0.32
N ALA A 66 -14.99 -1.04 -0.73
CA ALA A 66 -14.46 -1.33 -2.07
C ALA A 66 -13.57 -0.18 -2.59
N ASN A 67 -14.03 1.07 -2.43
CA ASN A 67 -13.26 2.25 -2.80
C ASN A 67 -11.96 2.38 -1.99
N ALA A 68 -12.01 2.12 -0.67
CA ALA A 68 -10.82 2.15 0.18
C ALA A 68 -9.78 1.07 -0.22
N ILE A 69 -10.24 -0.13 -0.56
CA ILE A 69 -9.37 -1.22 -1.03
C ILE A 69 -8.68 -0.82 -2.34
N SER A 70 -9.45 -0.30 -3.30
CA SER A 70 -8.91 0.20 -4.57
C SER A 70 -7.87 1.31 -4.35
N ALA A 71 -8.17 2.28 -3.49
CA ALA A 71 -7.22 3.34 -3.14
C ALA A 71 -5.93 2.79 -2.53
N ALA A 72 -6.01 1.81 -1.63
CA ALA A 72 -4.84 1.16 -1.03
C ALA A 72 -3.98 0.43 -2.08
N GLN A 73 -4.61 -0.26 -3.04
CA GLN A 73 -3.91 -0.91 -4.16
C GLN A 73 -3.18 0.13 -5.02
N HIS A 74 -3.83 1.25 -5.33
CA HIS A 74 -3.22 2.35 -6.07
C HIS A 74 -2.01 2.96 -5.35
N VAL A 75 -2.09 3.14 -4.02
CA VAL A 75 -0.94 3.59 -3.22
C VAL A 75 0.19 2.58 -3.31
N LEU A 76 -0.07 1.30 -3.04
CA LEU A 76 0.95 0.26 -3.10
C LEU A 76 1.62 0.19 -4.47
N LEU A 77 0.88 0.28 -5.58
CA LEU A 77 1.45 0.24 -6.93
C LEU A 77 2.34 1.46 -7.24
N ARG A 78 2.10 2.60 -6.60
CA ARG A 78 2.91 3.81 -6.76
C ARG A 78 4.13 3.87 -5.85
N THR A 79 4.11 3.16 -4.73
CA THR A 79 5.18 3.20 -3.72
C THR A 79 6.17 2.08 -3.97
N GLY A 80 7.26 2.32 -4.70
CA GLY A 80 8.30 1.31 -4.99
C GLY A 80 9.57 1.93 -5.59
N PRO A 81 10.70 1.21 -5.59
CA PRO A 81 11.94 1.71 -6.17
C PRO A 81 11.75 2.01 -7.66
N ARG A 82 12.22 3.19 -8.08
CA ARG A 82 12.28 3.59 -9.50
C ARG A 82 13.43 2.91 -10.22
#